data_AF-A0A699LEK9-F1
#
_entry.id   AF-A0A699LEK9-F1
#
_cell.length_a   1.000
_cell.length_b   1.000
_cell.length_c   1.000
_cell.angle_alpha   90.00
_cell.angle_beta   90.00
_cell.angle_gamma   90.00
#
_symmetry.space_group_name_H-M   'P 1'
#
loop_
_entity.id
_entity.type
_entity.pdbx_description
1 polymer ?
#
loop_
_entity_poly.entity_id
_entity_poly.type
_entity_poly.pdbx_seq_one_letter_code
_entity_poly.pdbx_strand_id
1 'polypeptide(L)'
;MMMRFNEIYKFSDGTLQQIDEALDYRVKEFKINMMNQGLNTRFWTRKDVDRSKAFMFAIQKRLKTRRIFRYLESFVGGRIRDGDYILLKRIE
;
A
#
# COMPACT_ATOMS: atom_id res chain seq x y z
N MET A 1 0.77 17.54 -3.33
CA MET A 1 1.66 17.04 -4.41
C MET A 1 1.77 15.53 -4.25
N MET A 2 1.03 14.75 -5.06
CA MET A 2 1.09 13.29 -5.02
C MET A 2 2.22 12.82 -5.93
N MET A 3 3.11 12.00 -5.38
CA MET A 3 4.17 11.33 -6.12
C MET A 3 3.57 10.56 -7.31
N ARG A 4 4.29 10.49 -8.43
CA ARG A 4 3.74 9.83 -9.62
C ARG A 4 3.79 8.31 -9.44
N PHE A 5 2.77 7.60 -9.94
CA PHE A 5 2.67 6.14 -9.88
C PHE A 5 3.91 5.43 -10.44
N ASN A 6 4.53 6.02 -11.46
CA ASN A 6 5.72 5.48 -12.09
C ASN A 6 6.97 5.58 -11.18
N GLU A 7 6.92 6.19 -10.00
CA GLU A 7 8.07 6.31 -9.10
C GLU A 7 8.03 5.31 -7.94
N ILE A 8 6.91 4.61 -7.73
CA ILE A 8 6.72 3.62 -6.66
C ILE A 8 7.83 2.55 -6.67
N TYR A 9 8.36 2.20 -7.85
CA TYR A 9 9.41 1.18 -7.98
C TYR A 9 10.74 1.56 -7.30
N LYS A 10 10.99 2.85 -7.06
CA LYS A 10 12.25 3.35 -6.46
C LYS A 10 12.31 3.12 -4.95
N PHE A 11 11.18 2.93 -4.30
CA PHE A 11 11.11 2.82 -2.84
C PHE A 11 11.25 1.37 -2.36
N SER A 12 11.85 1.23 -1.17
CA SER A 12 11.90 -0.04 -0.44
C SER A 12 10.51 -0.46 0.03
N ASP A 13 10.33 -1.74 0.32
CA ASP A 13 9.04 -2.26 0.79
C ASP A 13 8.60 -1.65 2.12
N GLY A 14 9.54 -1.46 3.07
CA GLY A 14 9.26 -0.83 4.35
C GLY A 14 8.79 0.62 4.18
N THR A 15 9.43 1.37 3.29
CA THR A 15 9.01 2.75 2.97
C THR A 15 7.63 2.77 2.31
N LEU A 16 7.38 1.86 1.36
CA LEU A 16 6.08 1.76 0.70
C LEU A 16 4.96 1.43 1.70
N GLN A 17 5.22 0.57 2.68
CA GLN A 17 4.26 0.24 3.71
C GLN A 17 3.96 1.42 4.65
N GLN A 18 4.99 2.16 5.07
CA GLN A 18 4.79 3.40 5.85
C GLN A 18 3.98 4.45 5.09
N ILE A 19 4.21 4.59 3.78
CA ILE A 19 3.44 5.50 2.92
C ILE A 19 1.97 5.05 2.85
N ASP A 20 1.71 3.75 2.68
CA ASP A 20 0.36 3.20 2.62
C ASP A 20 -0.42 3.45 3.93
N GLU A 21 0.22 3.20 5.08
CA GLU A 21 -0.36 3.46 6.41
C GLU A 21 -0.64 4.95 6.65
N ALA A 22 0.30 5.83 6.25
CA ALA A 22 0.09 7.27 6.36
C ALA A 22 -1.06 7.77 5.48
N LEU A 23 -1.22 7.22 4.27
CA LEU A 23 -2.34 7.55 3.39
C LEU A 23 -3.66 7.02 3.93
N ASP A 24 -3.70 5.81 4.48
CA ASP A 24 -4.87 5.24 5.13
C ASP A 24 -5.35 6.12 6.29
N TYR A 25 -4.43 6.57 7.14
CA TYR A 25 -4.73 7.50 8.24
C TYR A 25 -5.37 8.80 7.71
N ARG A 26 -4.78 9.42 6.67
CA ARG A 26 -5.30 10.67 6.08
C ARG A 26 -6.68 10.49 5.43
N VAL A 27 -6.92 9.37 4.76
CA VAL A 27 -8.23 9.05 4.18
C VAL A 27 -9.29 8.88 5.27
N LYS A 28 -8.94 8.24 6.40
CA LYS A 28 -9.82 8.10 7.57
C LYS A 28 -10.10 9.45 8.24
N GLU A 29 -9.06 10.27 8.43
CA GLU A 29 -9.17 11.64 8.96
C GLU A 29 -10.11 12.50 8.10
N PHE A 30 -9.97 12.45 6.77
CA PHE A 30 -10.88 13.15 5.86
C PHE A 30 -12.34 12.70 6.03
N LYS A 31 -12.59 11.40 6.20
CA LYS A 31 -13.94 10.88 6.43
C LYS A 31 -14.55 11.44 7.72
N ILE A 32 -13.78 11.49 8.80
CA ILE A 32 -14.20 12.04 10.09
C ILE A 32 -14.50 13.55 9.97
N ASN A 33 -13.60 14.29 9.32
CA ASN A 33 -13.79 15.74 9.10
C ASN A 33 -15.02 16.04 8.26
N MET A 34 -15.34 15.22 7.25
CA MET A 34 -16.57 15.38 6.46
C MET A 34 -17.84 15.17 7.29
N MET A 35 -17.80 14.27 8.28
CA MET A 35 -18.94 14.00 9.16
C MET A 35 -19.14 15.13 10.20
N ASN A 36 -18.05 15.81 10.59
CA ASN A 36 -18.07 16.92 11.53
C ASN A 36 -17.97 18.27 10.80
N GLN A 37 -19.05 18.67 10.12
CA GLN A 37 -19.11 19.84 9.22
C GLN A 37 -18.72 21.21 9.86
N GLY A 38 -18.57 21.30 11.18
CA GLY A 38 -18.10 22.49 11.89
C GLY A 38 -16.59 22.74 11.80
N LEU A 39 -15.79 21.75 11.40
CA LEU A 39 -14.34 21.86 11.24
C LEU A 39 -14.01 22.17 9.78
N ASN A 40 -14.07 23.46 9.43
CA ASN A 40 -13.74 23.95 8.09
C ASN A 40 -12.22 23.85 7.83
N THR A 41 -11.74 22.63 7.63
CA THR A 41 -10.32 22.33 7.42
C THR A 41 -10.17 21.70 6.05
N ARG A 42 -10.26 22.52 5.01
CA ARG A 42 -10.16 22.04 3.62
C ARG A 42 -8.71 21.78 3.24
N PHE A 43 -8.18 20.61 3.61
CA PHE A 43 -6.89 20.11 3.13
C PHE A 43 -7.02 19.14 1.95
N TRP A 44 -8.06 18.31 1.90
CA TRP A 44 -8.26 17.27 0.87
C TRP A 44 -9.65 17.37 0.26
N THR A 45 -9.77 17.10 -1.04
CA THR A 45 -11.06 16.94 -1.72
C THR A 45 -11.40 15.46 -1.89
N ARG A 46 -12.66 15.16 -2.24
CA ARG A 46 -13.07 13.79 -2.61
C ARG A 46 -12.19 13.20 -3.72
N LYS A 47 -11.77 14.05 -4.68
CA LYS A 47 -10.85 13.68 -5.76
C LYS A 47 -9.45 13.29 -5.23
N ASP A 48 -8.95 13.99 -4.21
CA ASP A 48 -7.66 13.66 -3.58
C ASP A 48 -7.73 12.32 -2.83
N VAL A 49 -8.86 12.04 -2.19
CA VAL A 49 -9.12 10.75 -1.54
C VAL A 49 -9.17 9.63 -2.56
N ASP A 50 -9.91 9.78 -3.65
CA ASP A 50 -10.02 8.75 -4.68
C ASP A 50 -8.66 8.48 -5.34
N ARG A 51 -7.88 9.55 -5.60
CA ARG A 51 -6.49 9.42 -6.07
C ARG A 51 -5.60 8.70 -5.05
N SER A 52 -5.77 8.97 -3.77
CA SER A 52 -4.99 8.31 -2.70
C SER A 52 -5.31 6.84 -2.59
N LYS A 53 -6.58 6.46 -2.67
CA LYS A 53 -7.01 5.05 -2.72
C LYS A 53 -6.43 4.32 -3.92
N ALA A 54 -6.43 4.94 -5.09
CA ALA A 54 -5.80 4.37 -6.27
C ALA A 54 -4.27 4.18 -6.07
N PHE A 55 -3.61 5.12 -5.40
CA PHE A 55 -2.19 5.05 -5.09
C PHE A 55 -1.85 3.93 -4.11
N MET A 56 -2.60 3.83 -3.00
CA MET A 56 -2.51 2.73 -2.04
C MET A 56 -2.68 1.37 -2.73
N PHE A 57 -3.68 1.24 -3.60
CA PHE A 57 -3.89 0.01 -4.37
C PHE A 57 -2.66 -0.36 -5.23
N ALA A 58 -2.02 0.61 -5.89
CA ALA A 58 -0.82 0.35 -6.67
C ALA A 58 0.38 -0.05 -5.80
N ILE A 59 0.53 0.56 -4.61
CA ILE A 59 1.55 0.17 -3.63
C ILE A 59 1.33 -1.29 -3.22
N GLN A 60 0.12 -1.63 -2.79
CA GLN A 60 -0.22 -2.98 -2.33
C GLN A 60 -0.01 -4.02 -3.44
N LYS A 61 -0.39 -3.70 -4.68
CA LYS A 61 -0.12 -4.55 -5.84
C LYS A 61 1.39 -4.78 -6.04
N ARG A 62 2.21 -3.72 -5.94
CA ARG A 62 3.66 -3.82 -6.10
C ARG A 62 4.32 -4.64 -4.99
N LEU A 63 3.90 -4.43 -3.73
CA LEU A 63 4.37 -5.21 -2.58
C LEU A 63 4.04 -6.69 -2.74
N LYS A 64 2.82 -7.02 -3.16
CA LYS A 64 2.40 -8.40 -3.45
C LYS A 64 3.27 -9.03 -4.54
N THR A 65 3.52 -8.32 -5.65
CA THR A 65 4.41 -8.81 -6.72
C THR A 65 5.83 -9.06 -6.21
N ARG A 66 6.43 -8.11 -5.47
CA ARG A 66 7.78 -8.28 -4.89
C ARG A 66 7.85 -9.42 -3.88
N ARG A 67 6.78 -9.64 -3.13
CA ARG A 67 6.68 -10.77 -2.19
C ARG A 67 6.69 -12.11 -2.93
N ILE A 68 5.96 -12.23 -4.04
CA ILE A 68 5.96 -13.44 -4.89
C ILE A 68 7.37 -13.73 -5.45
N PHE A 69 8.05 -12.72 -6.01
CA PHE A 69 9.41 -12.91 -6.53
C PHE A 69 10.39 -13.38 -5.46
N ARG A 70 10.37 -12.79 -4.25
CA ARG A 70 11.21 -13.25 -3.14
C ARG A 70 10.93 -14.68 -2.72
N TYR A 71 9.66 -15.12 -2.78
CA TYR A 71 9.33 -16.52 -2.53
C TYR A 71 9.87 -17.44 -3.62
N LEU A 72 9.76 -17.07 -4.89
CA LEU A 72 10.34 -17.85 -5.99
C LEU A 72 11.87 -17.93 -5.89
N GLU A 73 12.54 -16.84 -5.56
CA GLU A 73 13.99 -16.82 -5.31
C GLU A 73 14.37 -17.72 -4.12
N SER A 74 13.59 -17.69 -3.03
CA SER A 74 13.77 -18.57 -1.86
C SER A 74 13.62 -20.04 -2.23
N PHE A 75 12.60 -20.37 -3.04
CA PHE A 75 12.30 -21.70 -3.54
C PHE A 75 13.41 -22.25 -4.44
N VAL A 76 13.81 -21.49 -5.46
CA VAL A 76 14.90 -21.87 -6.38
C VAL A 76 16.24 -21.95 -5.65
N GLY A 77 16.49 -21.07 -4.67
CA GLY A 77 17.72 -21.04 -3.89
C GLY A 77 17.81 -22.08 -2.77
N GLY A 78 16.79 -22.93 -2.58
CA GLY A 78 16.77 -23.96 -1.53
C GLY A 78 16.74 -23.42 -0.09
N ARG A 79 16.45 -22.13 0.11
CA ARG A 79 16.40 -21.47 1.44
C ARG A 79 14.97 -21.38 1.97
N ILE A 80 14.17 -22.42 1.74
CA ILE A 80 12.75 -22.42 2.07
C ILE A 80 12.60 -22.33 3.60
N ARG A 81 11.93 -21.28 4.09
CA ARG A 81 11.52 -21.17 5.49
C ARG A 81 10.10 -21.72 5.62
N ASP A 82 9.80 -22.43 6.70
CA ASP A 82 8.49 -23.11 6.90
C ASP A 82 7.27 -22.18 6.71
N GLY A 83 7.40 -20.88 7.00
CA GLY A 83 6.34 -19.88 6.79
C GLY A 83 6.00 -19.61 5.31
N ASP A 84 6.90 -19.94 4.38
CA ASP A 84 6.74 -19.69 2.94
C ASP A 84 5.72 -20.68 2.32
N TYR A 85 5.58 -21.89 2.87
CA TYR A 85 4.62 -22.90 2.43
C TYR A 85 3.15 -22.54 2.73
N ILE A 86 2.88 -21.89 3.87
CA ILE A 86 1.50 -21.54 4.29
C ILE A 86 0.87 -20.50 3.34
N LEU A 87 1.69 -19.62 2.76
CA LEU A 87 1.22 -18.59 1.83
C LEU A 87 0.93 -19.13 0.43
N LEU A 88 1.62 -20.18 -0.02
CA LEU A 88 1.33 -20.84 -1.29
C LEU A 88 -0.04 -21.53 -1.27
N LYS A 89 -0.36 -22.20 -0.16
CA LYS A 89 -1.63 -22.93 0.01
C LYS A 89 -2.88 -22.05 0.11
N ARG A 90 -2.72 -20.73 0.24
CA ARG A 90 -3.83 -19.76 0.35
C ARG A 90 -4.14 -19.01 -0.95
N ILE A 91 -3.37 -19.27 -2.01
CA ILE A 91 -3.53 -18.68 -3.34
C ILE A 91 -4.32 -19.63 -4.28
N GLU A 92 -4.48 -20.90 -3.88
CA GLU A 92 -5.37 -21.90 -4.49
C GLU A 92 -6.78 -21.79 -3.91
#